data_AF-A0AAU4K9C3-F1
#
_entry.id   AF-A0AAU4K9C3-F1
#
_cell.length_a   1.000
_cell.length_b   1.000
_cell.length_c   1.000
_cell.angle_alpha   90.00
_cell.angle_beta   90.00
_cell.angle_gamma   90.00
#
_symmetry.space_group_name_H-M   'P 1'
#
loop_
_entity.id
_entity.type
_entity.pdbx_description
1 polymer ?
#
loop_
_entity_poly.entity_id
_entity_poly.type
_entity_poly.pdbx_seq_one_letter_code
_entity_poly.pdbx_strand_id
1 'polypeptide(L)' 'MKHVNLRLPDDLHEQAKTAAEADDRSLNSWLVSLVRRAVADGERRSAQEA' A
#
# COMPACT_ATOMS: atom_id res chain seq x y z
N MET A 1 2.58 2.47 -17.67
CA MET A 1 2.16 2.79 -16.28
C MET A 1 2.82 4.10 -15.87
N LYS A 2 2.14 4.98 -15.11
CA LYS A 2 2.79 6.19 -14.56
C LYS A 2 3.78 5.76 -13.47
N HIS A 3 5.01 6.26 -13.54
CA HIS A 3 5.98 6.11 -12.48
C HIS A 3 5.70 7.15 -11.40
N VAL A 4 5.53 6.70 -10.15
CA VAL A 4 5.33 7.58 -8.99
C VAL A 4 6.56 7.47 -8.11
N ASN A 5 7.14 8.60 -7.70
CA ASN A 5 8.22 8.63 -6.74
C ASN A 5 7.62 8.95 -5.36
N LEU A 6 7.52 7.92 -4.51
CA LEU A 6 7.01 8.05 -3.14
C LEU A 6 8.20 8.19 -2.19
N ARG A 7 8.19 9.22 -1.36
CA ARG A 7 9.16 9.36 -0.27
C ARG A 7 8.57 8.75 0.99
N LEU A 8 9.14 7.63 1.40
CA LEU A 8 8.84 6.97 2.67
C LEU A 8 9.97 7.30 3.65
N PRO A 9 9.67 7.52 4.93
CA PRO A 9 10.69 7.44 5.99
C PRO A 9 11.44 6.10 5.90
N ASP A 10 12.74 6.10 6.20
CA ASP A 10 13.59 4.91 6.06
C ASP A 10 13.09 3.75 6.93
N ASP A 11 12.62 4.05 8.14
CA ASP A 11 11.99 3.10 9.06
C ASP A 11 10.72 2.46 8.47
N LEU A 12 9.93 3.24 7.74
CA LEU A 12 8.72 2.75 7.08
C LEU A 12 9.05 1.93 5.84
N HIS A 13 10.11 2.28 5.12
CA HIS A 13 10.59 1.50 3.97
C HIS A 13 11.01 0.10 4.41
N GLU A 14 11.84 -0.03 5.45
CA GLU A 14 12.27 -1.34 5.95
C GLU A 14 11.08 -2.20 6.41
N GLN A 15 10.14 -1.60 7.15
CA GLN A 15 8.91 -2.29 7.54
C GLN A 15 8.08 -2.76 6.33
N ALA A 16 7.92 -1.90 5.32
CA ALA A 16 7.21 -2.25 4.09
C ALA A 16 7.91 -3.37 3.32
N LYS A 17 9.25 -3.37 3.31
CA LYS A 17 10.06 -4.41 2.67
C LYS A 17 9.88 -5.76 3.37
N THR A 18 10.00 -5.81 4.70
CA THR A 18 9.75 -7.03 5.48
C THR A 18 8.33 -7.56 5.29
N ALA A 19 7.33 -6.66 5.26
CA ALA A 19 5.95 -7.05 5.04
C ALA A 19 5.70 -7.58 3.61
N ALA A 20 6.39 -7.05 2.61
CA ALA A 20 6.33 -7.54 1.24
C ALA A 20 6.98 -8.93 1.09
N GLU A 21 8.14 -9.13 1.72
CA GLU A 21 8.84 -10.42 1.76
C GLU A 21 7.99 -11.50 2.45
N ALA A 22 7.30 -11.16 3.53
CA ALA A 22 6.38 -12.06 4.22
C ALA A 22 5.15 -12.47 3.36
N ASP A 23 4.77 -11.65 2.38
CA ASP A 23 3.67 -11.90 1.44
C ASP A 23 4.16 -12.53 0.11
N ASP A 24 5.44 -12.93 0.03
CA ASP A 24 6.12 -13.48 -1.16
C ASP A 24 5.99 -12.57 -2.40
N ARG A 25 6.06 -11.25 -2.17
CA ARG A 25 5.87 -10.22 -3.21
C ARG A 25 7.01 -9.22 -3.24
N SER A 26 7.20 -8.62 -4.41
CA SER A 26 8.05 -7.43 -4.51
C SER A 26 7.40 -6.26 -3.77
N LEU A 27 8.23 -5.39 -3.18
CA LEU A 27 7.79 -4.19 -2.47
C LEU A 27 6.79 -3.35 -3.30
N ASN A 28 7.06 -3.18 -4.59
CA ASN A 28 6.16 -2.44 -5.48
C ASN A 28 4.79 -3.11 -5.64
N SER A 29 4.75 -4.44 -5.85
CA SER A 29 3.49 -5.18 -5.98
C SER A 29 2.68 -5.17 -4.67
N TRP A 30 3.39 -5.31 -3.55
CA TRP A 30 2.82 -5.21 -2.22
C TRP A 30 2.23 -3.82 -1.94
N LEU A 31 2.97 -2.75 -2.21
CA LEU A 31 2.51 -1.36 -2.06
C LEU A 31 1.28 -1.07 -2.91
N VAL A 32 1.26 -1.51 -4.18
CA VAL A 32 0.09 -1.33 -5.06
C VAL A 32 -1.13 -2.06 -4.49
N SER A 33 -0.95 -3.27 -3.97
CA SER A 33 -2.03 -4.05 -3.34
C SER A 33 -2.57 -3.34 -2.09
N LEU A 34 -1.67 -2.81 -1.26
CA LEU A 34 -2.01 -2.06 -0.05
C LEU A 34 -2.82 -0.79 -0.39
N VAL A 35 -2.37 0.00 -1.37
CA VAL A 35 -3.06 1.22 -1.81
C VAL A 35 -4.46 0.88 -2.34
N ARG A 36 -4.60 -0.18 -3.16
CA ARG A 36 -5.91 -0.61 -3.67
C ARG A 36 -6.87 -0.98 -2.53
N ARG A 37 -6.38 -1.70 -1.52
CA ARG A 37 -7.17 -2.06 -0.35
C ARG A 37 -7.58 -0.82 0.44
N ALA A 38 -6.65 0.10 0.70
CA ALA A 38 -6.94 1.33 1.44
C ALA A 38 -8.01 2.20 0.75
N VAL A 39 -7.94 2.32 -0.59
CA VAL A 39 -8.96 3.04 -1.37
C VAL A 39 -10.33 2.35 -1.27
N ALA A 40 -10.38 1.04 -1.49
CA ALA A 40 -11.64 0.29 -1.39
C ALA A 40 -12.25 0.33 0.02
N ASP A 41 -11.41 0.31 1.06
CA ASP A 41 -11.85 0.43 2.45
C ASP A 41 -12.40 1.83 2.75
N GLY A 42 -11.76 2.87 2.20
CA GLY A 42 -12.24 4.25 2.28
C GLY A 42 -13.59 4.45 1.60
N GLU A 43 -13.75 3.93 0.37
CA GLU A 43 -15.03 3.97 -0.36
C GLU A 43 -16.15 3.28 0.43
N ARG A 44 -15.86 2.12 1.04
CA ARG A 44 -16.85 1.41 1.88
C ARG A 44 -17.26 2.22 3.10
N ARG A 45 -16.34 2.93 3.75
CA ARG A 45 -16.66 3.79 4.91
C ARG A 45 -17.53 4.98 4.49
N SER A 46 -17.17 5.67 3.42
CA SER A 46 -17.96 6.79 2.91
C SER A 46 -19.38 6.39 2.50
N ALA A 47 -19.55 5.18 1.97
CA ALA A 47 -20.86 4.64 1.59
C ALA A 47 -21.72 4.19 2.80
N GLN A 48 -21.12 3.98 3.97
CA GLN A 48 -21.83 3.63 5.21
C GLN A 48 -22.26 4.87 6.01
N GLU A 49 -21.64 6.02 5.75
CA GLU A 49 -21.92 7.30 6.41
C GLU A 49 -22.95 8.17 5.66
N ALA A 50 -23.41 7.74 4.47
CA ALA A 50 -24.39 8.40 3.61
C ALA A 50 -25.78 7.73 3.69
#